data_AF-A0A9W6U072-F1
#
_entry.id   AF-A0A9W6U072-F1
#
_cell.length_a   1.000
_cell.length_b   1.000
_cell.length_c   1.000
_cell.angle_alpha   90.00
_cell.angle_beta   90.00
_cell.angle_gamma   90.00
#
_symmetry.space_group_name_H-M   'P 1'
#
loop_
_entity.id
_entity.type
_entity.pdbx_description
1 polymer ?
#
loop_
_entity_poly.entity_id
_entity_poly.type
_entity_poly.pdbx_seq_one_letter_code
_entity_poly.pdbx_strand_id
1 'polypeptide(L)'
;MAPRRVSSWRSKTPAYAPIRTQHQRVVQLLAAVFLLLVLDNWWRSGPDSFEELENERELDFYPSELLQSAHEISDSERMHLATLHEGCMKHRESVITADFGRNGDKDSSVGRFQRDDKDLRRKLENCPDVEVFLPSGIRGDGYCEDAMGYVKCKWLQV
;
A
#
# COMPACT_ATOMS: atom_id res chain seq x y z
N MET A 1 41.15 -23.06 -90.44
CA MET A 1 41.72 -22.57 -89.15
C MET A 1 40.54 -22.32 -88.20
N ALA A 2 40.34 -23.19 -87.20
CA ALA A 2 39.27 -23.00 -86.20
C ALA A 2 39.92 -22.79 -84.82
N PRO A 3 39.66 -21.67 -84.11
CA PRO A 3 40.15 -21.53 -82.75
C PRO A 3 39.08 -21.89 -81.72
N ARG A 4 39.50 -22.87 -80.91
CA ARG A 4 39.23 -23.19 -79.50
C ARG A 4 38.19 -22.33 -78.75
N ARG A 5 37.25 -23.09 -78.16
CA ARG A 5 36.35 -22.73 -77.06
C ARG A 5 37.16 -22.33 -75.82
N VAL A 6 36.91 -21.14 -75.26
CA VAL A 6 37.38 -20.74 -73.92
C VAL A 6 36.17 -20.57 -73.00
N SER A 7 36.21 -21.30 -71.90
CA SER A 7 35.20 -21.36 -70.84
C SER A 7 35.21 -20.10 -69.98
N SER A 8 34.08 -19.39 -69.94
CA SER A 8 33.84 -18.30 -68.99
C SER A 8 33.02 -18.85 -67.82
N TRP A 9 33.70 -19.13 -66.71
CA TRP A 9 33.07 -19.39 -65.42
C TRP A 9 32.52 -18.06 -64.89
N ARG A 10 31.20 -17.88 -64.95
CA ARG A 10 30.52 -16.75 -64.30
C ARG A 10 30.34 -17.09 -62.82
N SER A 11 31.26 -16.63 -61.98
CA SER A 11 31.10 -16.63 -60.53
C SER A 11 29.89 -15.76 -60.17
N LYS A 12 28.82 -16.39 -59.66
CA LYS A 12 27.73 -15.67 -58.99
C LYS A 12 28.24 -15.29 -57.60
N THR A 13 28.56 -14.02 -57.40
CA THR A 13 28.67 -13.46 -56.04
C THR A 13 27.28 -13.50 -55.39
N PRO A 14 27.16 -13.92 -54.12
CA PRO A 14 25.91 -13.77 -53.39
C PRO A 14 25.68 -12.28 -53.14
N ALA A 15 24.50 -11.79 -53.53
CA ALA A 15 24.05 -10.44 -53.22
C ALA A 15 23.91 -10.32 -51.69
N TYR A 16 24.84 -9.60 -51.07
CA TYR A 16 24.75 -9.22 -49.67
C TYR A 16 23.60 -8.22 -49.52
N ALA A 17 22.49 -8.65 -48.92
CA ALA A 17 21.38 -7.75 -48.60
C ALA A 17 21.82 -6.67 -47.59
N PRO A 18 21.38 -5.42 -47.74
CA PRO A 18 21.89 -4.32 -46.92
C PRO A 18 21.35 -4.41 -45.49
N ILE A 19 22.27 -4.76 -44.56
CA ILE A 19 22.14 -4.74 -43.10
C ILE A 19 21.46 -3.47 -42.55
N ARG A 20 21.57 -2.34 -43.27
CA ARG A 20 20.99 -1.04 -42.93
C ARG A 20 19.46 -1.07 -42.73
N THR A 21 18.75 -1.91 -43.48
CA THR A 21 17.28 -1.99 -43.41
C THR A 21 16.78 -2.75 -42.19
N GLN A 22 17.58 -3.70 -41.67
CA GLN A 22 17.24 -4.49 -40.50
C GLN A 22 17.40 -3.68 -39.21
N HIS A 23 18.49 -2.91 -39.09
CA HIS A 23 18.68 -2.01 -37.95
C HIS A 23 17.61 -0.91 -37.89
N GLN A 24 17.17 -0.38 -39.04
CA GLN A 24 16.08 0.59 -39.08
C GLN A 24 14.76 0.03 -38.54
N ARG A 25 14.42 -1.23 -38.87
CA ARG A 25 13.22 -1.89 -38.34
C ARG A 25 13.31 -2.14 -36.84
N VAL A 26 14.47 -2.57 -36.35
CA VAL A 26 14.69 -2.80 -34.92
C VAL A 26 14.59 -1.49 -34.14
N VAL A 27 15.20 -0.41 -34.64
CA VAL A 27 15.13 0.92 -34.00
C VAL A 27 13.70 1.45 -34.00
N GLN A 28 12.94 1.25 -35.08
CA GLN A 28 11.52 1.64 -35.13
C GLN A 28 10.67 0.88 -34.11
N LEU A 29 10.88 -0.43 -33.96
CA LEU A 29 10.16 -1.23 -32.97
C LEU A 29 10.51 -0.80 -31.54
N LEU A 30 11.79 -0.57 -31.25
CA LEU A 30 12.23 -0.10 -29.93
C LEU A 30 11.65 1.28 -29.60
N ALA A 31 11.63 2.19 -30.58
CA ALA A 31 11.01 3.51 -30.42
C ALA A 31 9.50 3.39 -30.15
N ALA A 32 8.80 2.52 -30.87
CA ALA A 32 7.36 2.29 -30.66
C ALA A 32 7.06 1.70 -29.27
N VAL A 33 7.85 0.72 -28.82
CA VAL A 33 7.71 0.13 -27.48
C VAL A 33 8.00 1.18 -26.41
N PHE A 34 9.05 1.98 -26.57
CA PHE A 34 9.36 3.07 -25.64
C PHE A 34 8.22 4.09 -25.55
N LEU A 35 7.63 4.45 -26.68
CA LEU A 35 6.50 5.37 -26.74
C LEU A 35 5.26 4.79 -26.04
N LEU A 36 4.98 3.50 -26.22
CA LEU A 36 3.91 2.80 -25.50
C LEU A 36 4.16 2.77 -23.99
N LEU A 37 5.40 2.51 -23.56
CA LEU A 37 5.76 2.53 -22.13
C LEU A 37 5.65 3.92 -21.52
N VAL A 38 6.04 4.97 -22.26
CA VAL A 38 5.87 6.36 -21.81
C VAL A 38 4.39 6.73 -21.74
N LEU A 39 3.58 6.29 -22.71
CA LEU A 39 2.13 6.50 -22.68
C LEU A 39 1.47 5.74 -21.53
N ASP A 40 1.82 4.48 -21.29
CA ASP A 40 1.31 3.70 -20.15
C ASP A 40 1.75 4.32 -18.83
N ASN A 41 3.00 4.77 -18.72
CA ASN A 41 3.49 5.41 -17.52
C ASN A 41 2.81 6.77 -17.32
N TRP A 42 2.55 7.54 -18.36
CA TRP A 42 1.81 8.79 -18.26
C TRP A 42 0.32 8.56 -17.95
N TRP A 43 -0.27 7.49 -18.48
CA TRP A 43 -1.66 7.12 -18.19
C TRP A 43 -1.81 6.60 -16.75
N ARG A 44 -0.81 5.88 -16.25
CA ARG A 44 -0.74 5.44 -14.85
C ARG A 44 -0.37 6.57 -13.89
N SER A 45 0.49 7.48 -14.33
CA SER A 45 0.82 8.74 -13.66
C SER A 45 -0.16 9.84 -14.07
N GLY A 46 -1.46 9.52 -14.15
CA GLY A 46 -2.51 10.51 -14.30
C GLY A 46 -2.30 11.68 -13.32
N PRO A 47 -2.83 12.88 -13.63
CA PRO A 47 -2.55 14.08 -12.85
C PRO A 47 -2.72 13.80 -11.36
N ASP A 48 -1.74 14.20 -10.55
CA ASP A 48 -1.71 14.10 -9.07
C ASP A 48 -2.89 14.81 -8.37
N SER A 49 -3.89 15.28 -9.12
CA SER A 49 -5.23 15.45 -8.60
C SER A 49 -5.85 14.07 -8.39
N PHE A 50 -5.39 13.38 -7.34
CA PHE A 50 -6.33 12.64 -6.51
C PHE A 50 -7.32 13.70 -6.01
N GLU A 51 -8.36 13.95 -6.81
CA GLU A 51 -9.57 14.57 -6.30
C GLU A 51 -10.08 13.51 -5.34
N GLU A 52 -9.68 13.68 -4.07
CA GLU A 52 -10.24 13.00 -2.93
C GLU A 52 -11.73 13.23 -3.07
N LEU A 53 -12.41 12.28 -3.71
CA LEU A 53 -13.84 12.28 -3.85
C LEU A 53 -14.36 11.89 -2.47
N GLU A 54 -14.11 12.76 -1.49
CA GLU A 54 -14.94 12.89 -0.31
C GLU A 54 -16.34 13.00 -0.89
N ASN A 55 -17.06 11.90 -0.78
CA ASN A 55 -18.44 11.82 -1.16
C ASN A 55 -19.14 12.85 -0.27
N GLU A 56 -19.39 14.07 -0.74
CA GLU A 56 -20.01 15.11 0.10
C GLU A 56 -21.38 14.65 0.66
N ARG A 57 -22.02 13.68 -0.02
CA ARG A 57 -23.20 12.96 0.47
C ARG A 57 -22.99 12.12 1.72
N GLU A 58 -21.75 11.74 2.03
CA GLU A 58 -21.38 11.02 3.24
C GLU A 58 -21.28 11.95 4.45
N LEU A 59 -20.88 13.21 4.24
CA LEU A 59 -20.91 14.22 5.31
C LEU A 59 -22.35 14.59 5.70
N ASP A 60 -23.31 14.58 4.77
CA ASP A 60 -24.74 14.78 5.05
C ASP A 60 -25.34 13.72 6.00
N PHE A 61 -24.68 12.56 6.13
CA PHE A 61 -25.10 11.50 7.05
C PHE A 61 -24.79 11.82 8.51
N TYR A 62 -23.75 12.64 8.76
CA TYR A 62 -23.33 12.99 10.11
C TYR A 62 -23.93 14.33 10.55
N PRO A 63 -24.50 14.42 11.76
CA PRO A 63 -25.04 15.67 12.26
C PRO A 63 -23.93 16.74 12.35
N SER A 64 -24.24 17.95 11.90
CA SER A 64 -23.28 19.05 11.76
C SER A 64 -22.62 19.43 13.08
N GLU A 65 -23.29 19.18 14.20
CA GLU A 65 -22.79 19.39 15.55
C GLU A 65 -21.58 18.50 15.88
N LEU A 66 -21.56 17.27 15.33
CA LEU A 66 -20.46 16.31 15.51
C LEU A 66 -19.22 16.76 14.74
N LEU A 67 -19.42 17.23 13.50
CA LEU A 67 -18.35 17.73 12.64
C LEU A 67 -17.75 19.05 13.16
N GLN A 68 -18.57 19.94 13.72
CA GLN A 68 -18.10 21.18 14.35
C GLN A 68 -17.33 20.94 15.66
N SER A 69 -17.61 19.82 16.33
CA SER A 69 -16.90 19.41 17.56
C SER A 69 -15.64 18.59 17.30
N ALA A 70 -15.32 18.29 16.04
CA ALA A 70 -14.14 17.51 15.68
C ALA A 70 -12.88 18.31 16.00
N HIS A 71 -12.37 18.08 17.22
CA HIS A 71 -11.11 18.67 17.65
C HIS A 71 -9.97 18.06 16.83
N GLU A 72 -9.11 18.91 16.28
CA GLU A 72 -7.93 18.43 15.57
C GLU A 72 -7.05 17.61 16.53
N ILE A 73 -6.78 16.36 16.14
CA ILE A 73 -5.94 15.46 16.91
C ILE A 73 -4.49 15.95 16.83
N SER A 74 -3.85 16.14 17.99
CA SER A 74 -2.43 16.57 18.05
C SER A 74 -1.49 15.57 17.36
N ASP A 75 -0.34 16.04 16.86
CA ASP A 75 0.64 15.17 16.17
C ASP A 75 1.17 14.03 17.06
N SER A 76 1.35 14.29 18.36
CA SER A 76 1.71 13.24 19.32
C SER A 76 0.66 12.14 19.39
N GLU A 77 -0.60 12.51 19.27
CA GLU A 77 -1.72 11.57 19.32
C GLU A 77 -1.86 10.80 18.00
N ARG A 78 -1.68 11.47 16.85
CA ARG A 78 -1.58 10.81 15.54
C ARG A 78 -0.45 9.77 15.52
N MET A 79 0.71 10.09 16.08
CA MET A 79 1.85 9.17 16.17
C MET A 79 1.58 7.98 17.08
N HIS A 80 0.85 8.21 18.19
CA HIS A 80 0.44 7.15 19.09
C HIS A 80 -0.59 6.21 18.43
N LEU A 81 -1.57 6.75 17.71
CA LEU A 81 -2.52 5.96 16.92
C LEU A 81 -1.81 5.10 15.85
N ALA A 82 -0.79 5.65 15.17
CA ALA A 82 0.02 4.89 14.24
C ALA A 82 0.80 3.76 14.93
N THR A 83 1.30 4.00 16.15
CA THR A 83 2.01 2.98 16.96
C THR A 83 1.07 1.86 17.40
N LEU A 84 -0.15 2.24 17.79
CA LEU A 84 -1.22 1.33 18.16
C LEU A 84 -1.64 0.44 16.98
N HIS A 85 -1.76 1.01 15.78
CA HIS A 85 -2.03 0.26 14.54
C HIS A 85 -0.88 -0.72 14.22
N GLU A 86 0.37 -0.26 14.25
CA GLU A 86 1.56 -1.10 14.05
C GLU A 86 1.57 -2.28 15.06
N GLY A 87 1.28 -2.00 16.33
CA GLY A 87 1.19 -2.98 17.40
C GLY A 87 0.10 -4.03 17.16
N CYS A 88 -1.09 -3.60 16.77
CA CYS A 88 -2.20 -4.48 16.42
C CYS A 88 -1.85 -5.40 15.25
N MET A 89 -1.22 -4.85 14.21
CA MET A 89 -0.81 -5.60 13.02
C MET A 89 0.29 -6.62 13.30
N LYS A 90 1.21 -6.28 14.21
CA LYS A 90 2.33 -7.15 14.65
C LYS A 90 1.87 -8.24 15.62
N HIS A 91 0.96 -7.91 16.53
CA HIS A 91 0.51 -8.79 17.61
C HIS A 91 -0.97 -9.19 17.45
N ARG A 92 -1.29 -9.77 16.29
CA ARG A 92 -2.68 -10.13 15.92
C ARG A 92 -3.37 -11.08 16.92
N GLU A 93 -2.60 -11.87 17.68
CA GLU A 93 -3.13 -12.81 18.67
C GLU A 93 -3.16 -12.23 20.10
N SER A 94 -2.91 -10.94 20.27
CA SER A 94 -2.93 -10.23 21.55
C SER A 94 -4.03 -9.17 21.60
N VAL A 95 -4.41 -8.81 22.81
CA VAL A 95 -5.27 -7.69 23.17
C VAL A 95 -4.36 -6.46 23.28
N ILE A 96 -4.65 -5.40 22.53
CA ILE A 96 -3.85 -4.17 22.48
C ILE A 96 -4.71 -3.02 23.02
N THR A 97 -4.32 -2.50 24.18
CA THR A 97 -4.99 -1.39 24.84
C THR A 97 -4.37 -0.04 24.46
N ALA A 98 -5.07 1.05 24.78
CA ALA A 98 -4.62 2.42 24.56
C ALA A 98 -3.32 2.82 25.29
N ASP A 99 -2.79 2.00 26.19
CA ASP A 99 -1.51 2.25 26.86
C ASP A 99 -0.30 1.66 26.12
N PHE A 100 -0.54 0.84 25.09
CA PHE A 100 0.53 0.27 24.28
C PHE A 100 1.26 1.37 23.49
N GLY A 101 2.59 1.38 23.55
CA GLY A 101 3.40 2.34 22.79
C GLY A 101 3.38 3.78 23.33
N ARG A 102 2.64 4.06 24.41
CA ARG A 102 2.49 5.40 24.99
C ARG A 102 3.81 6.01 25.50
N ASN A 103 4.77 5.16 25.87
CA ASN A 103 6.12 5.57 26.28
C ASN A 103 7.12 5.59 25.10
N GLY A 104 6.66 5.43 23.86
CA GLY A 104 7.51 5.30 22.66
C GLY A 104 8.09 3.90 22.45
N ASP A 105 7.75 2.94 23.31
CA ASP A 105 8.18 1.54 23.20
C ASP A 105 7.22 0.73 22.32
N LYS A 106 7.67 0.44 21.10
CA LYS A 106 6.90 -0.32 20.09
C LYS A 106 6.80 -1.81 20.37
N ASP A 107 7.56 -2.33 21.32
CA ASP A 107 7.55 -3.76 21.71
C ASP A 107 7.07 -3.97 23.15
N SER A 108 6.44 -2.94 23.71
CA SER A 108 6.05 -2.94 25.12
C SER A 108 5.18 -4.14 25.47
N SER A 109 5.42 -4.69 26.65
CA SER A 109 4.47 -5.59 27.32
C SER A 109 3.37 -4.81 28.03
N VAL A 110 3.56 -3.50 28.24
CA VAL A 110 2.56 -2.62 28.83
C VAL A 110 1.43 -2.41 27.82
N GLY A 111 0.21 -2.62 28.27
CA GLY A 111 -0.99 -2.49 27.45
C GLY A 111 -1.16 -3.59 26.39
N ARG A 112 -0.37 -4.67 26.45
CA ARG A 112 -0.51 -5.84 25.56
C ARG A 112 -0.73 -7.10 26.38
N PHE A 113 -1.84 -7.80 26.13
CA PHE A 113 -2.19 -9.02 26.85
C PHE A 113 -2.34 -10.20 25.90
N GLN A 114 -1.77 -11.35 26.26
CA GLN A 114 -1.94 -12.56 25.47
C GLN A 114 -3.23 -13.27 25.87
N ARG A 115 -3.78 -14.05 24.94
CA ARG A 115 -4.98 -14.87 25.16
C ARG A 115 -4.85 -15.84 26.34
N ASP A 116 -3.65 -16.35 26.60
CA ASP A 116 -3.33 -17.31 27.66
C ASP A 116 -2.86 -16.64 28.97
N ASP A 117 -3.01 -15.32 29.09
CA ASP A 117 -2.69 -14.61 30.32
C ASP A 117 -3.59 -15.10 31.48
N LYS A 118 -2.96 -15.57 32.56
CA LYS A 118 -3.65 -16.14 33.73
C LYS A 118 -4.54 -15.12 34.43
N ASP A 119 -4.23 -13.83 34.28
CA ASP A 119 -4.97 -12.72 34.88
C ASP A 119 -5.78 -11.92 33.84
N LEU A 120 -6.01 -12.49 32.64
CA LEU A 120 -6.67 -11.80 31.53
C LEU A 120 -7.99 -11.16 31.94
N ARG A 121 -8.84 -11.90 32.66
CA ARG A 121 -10.14 -11.41 33.16
C ARG A 121 -9.98 -10.15 34.02
N ARG A 122 -9.09 -10.19 35.01
CA ARG A 122 -8.83 -9.06 35.91
C ARG A 122 -8.27 -7.86 35.17
N LYS A 123 -7.45 -8.07 34.13
CA LYS A 123 -6.90 -7.01 33.30
C LYS A 123 -7.98 -6.37 32.40
N LEU A 124 -8.87 -7.19 31.82
CA LEU A 124 -10.00 -6.73 31.01
C LEU A 124 -11.09 -6.03 31.83
N GLU A 125 -11.28 -6.38 33.09
CA GLU A 125 -12.18 -5.66 34.01
C GLU A 125 -11.76 -4.20 34.23
N ASN A 126 -10.47 -3.90 34.07
CA ASN A 126 -9.93 -2.55 34.13
C ASN A 126 -9.94 -1.83 32.76
N CYS A 127 -10.30 -2.53 31.67
CA CYS A 127 -10.42 -1.91 30.36
C CYS A 127 -11.78 -1.23 30.27
N PRO A 128 -11.82 0.09 30.04
CA PRO A 128 -13.08 0.82 30.06
C PRO A 128 -13.98 0.45 28.88
N ASP A 129 -13.43 -0.08 27.78
CA ASP A 129 -14.19 -0.63 26.65
C ASP A 129 -13.72 -2.02 26.26
N VAL A 130 -14.69 -2.89 26.04
CA VAL A 130 -14.49 -4.30 25.74
C VAL A 130 -13.84 -4.42 24.36
N GLU A 131 -12.55 -4.73 24.33
CA GLU A 131 -11.87 -5.12 23.08
C GLU A 131 -12.49 -6.43 22.58
N VAL A 132 -13.10 -6.42 21.40
CA VAL A 132 -13.66 -7.63 20.80
C VAL A 132 -12.49 -8.45 20.26
N PHE A 133 -12.07 -9.47 21.01
CA PHE A 133 -11.04 -10.38 20.54
C PHE A 133 -11.57 -11.18 19.34
N LEU A 134 -11.24 -10.74 18.13
CA LEU A 134 -11.56 -11.46 16.90
C LEU A 134 -10.61 -12.65 16.70
N PRO A 135 -11.10 -13.81 16.22
CA PRO A 135 -10.27 -14.96 15.88
C PRO A 135 -9.18 -14.64 14.84
N SER A 136 -8.15 -15.47 14.82
CA SER A 136 -7.07 -15.39 13.85
C SER A 136 -7.60 -15.49 12.41
N GLY A 137 -7.08 -14.63 11.52
CA GLY A 137 -7.42 -14.63 10.08
C GLY A 137 -8.38 -13.54 9.60
N ILE A 138 -9.08 -12.84 10.50
CA ILE A 138 -9.93 -11.68 10.13
C ILE A 138 -9.38 -10.33 10.64
N ARG A 139 -8.28 -10.36 11.40
CA ARG A 139 -7.55 -9.15 11.81
C ARG A 139 -6.61 -8.71 10.69
N GLY A 140 -7.04 -7.65 9.99
CA GLY A 140 -6.28 -6.95 8.98
C GLY A 140 -6.31 -5.45 9.22
N ASP A 141 -5.89 -4.68 8.22
CA ASP A 141 -5.68 -3.22 8.35
C ASP A 141 -6.94 -2.50 8.83
N GLY A 142 -8.11 -2.78 8.24
CA GLY A 142 -9.37 -2.13 8.62
C GLY A 142 -9.82 -2.45 10.06
N TYR A 143 -9.61 -3.68 10.54
CA TYR A 143 -9.90 -3.99 11.95
C TYR A 143 -8.98 -3.21 12.88
N CYS A 144 -7.69 -3.18 12.59
CA CYS A 144 -6.73 -2.50 13.45
C CYS A 144 -6.95 -0.99 13.44
N GLU A 145 -7.25 -0.38 12.30
CA GLU A 145 -7.61 1.03 12.19
C GLU A 145 -8.84 1.37 13.05
N ASP A 146 -9.97 0.69 12.82
CA ASP A 146 -11.22 0.93 13.54
C ASP A 146 -11.08 0.69 15.05
N ALA A 147 -10.44 -0.43 15.42
CA ALA A 147 -10.23 -0.81 16.82
C ALA A 147 -9.41 0.25 17.56
N MET A 148 -8.44 0.90 16.90
CA MET A 148 -7.63 1.94 17.55
C MET A 148 -8.44 3.20 17.85
N GLY A 149 -9.43 3.52 17.00
CA GLY A 149 -10.41 4.56 17.30
C GLY A 149 -11.20 4.26 18.57
N TYR A 150 -11.72 3.04 18.71
CA TYR A 150 -12.52 2.66 19.88
C TYR A 150 -11.72 2.66 21.19
N VAL A 151 -10.50 2.11 21.19
CA VAL A 151 -9.69 2.05 22.41
C VAL A 151 -9.30 3.44 22.90
N LYS A 152 -9.22 4.46 22.03
CA LYS A 152 -8.82 5.82 22.40
C LYS A 152 -10.01 6.73 22.73
N CYS A 153 -11.10 6.66 21.96
CA CYS A 153 -12.24 7.57 22.09
C CYS A 153 -12.91 7.54 23.47
N LYS A 154 -12.89 6.42 24.21
CA LYS A 154 -13.43 6.41 25.58
C LYS A 154 -12.63 7.20 26.60
N TRP A 155 -11.32 7.34 26.39
CA TRP A 155 -10.45 8.05 27.34
C TRP A 155 -10.45 9.56 27.13
N LEU A 156 -11.03 10.06 26.04
CA LEU A 156 -11.19 11.49 25.77
C LEU A 156 -12.43 12.11 26.45
N GLN A 157 -13.18 11.34 27.25
CA GLN A 157 -14.34 11.83 28.02
C GLN A 157 -14.06 12.03 29.53
N VAL A 158 -12.79 12.12 29.95
CA VAL A 158 -12.42 12.45 31.35
C VAL A 158 -11.63 13.75 31.42
#